data_AF-A0A413M530-F1
#
_entry.id   AF-A0A413M530-F1
#
_cell.length_a   1.000
_cell.length_b   1.000
_cell.length_c   1.000
_cell.angle_alpha   90.00
_cell.angle_beta   90.00
_cell.angle_gamma   90.00
#
_symmetry.space_group_name_H-M   'P 1'
#
loop_
_entity.id
_entity.type
_entity.pdbx_description
1 polymer ?
#
loop_
_entity_poly.entity_id
_entity_poly.type
_entity_poly.pdbx_seq_one_letter_code
_entity_poly.pdbx_strand_id
1 'polypeptide(L)'
;MHIITLKENYQEKNILLEIKKRYSIDVNKLDYIELLKLIRDQILHCKVIYVTVKSFDDAYAIFEVLNAKGKDLSPTDIIKNSLFSILDETEPVDFAEESWKKIKSKTIGKCDIQTFYRHYWLSKYGYSTVKKLVKEFNDKIGKNQSEYTVFLKELVEASEDYYKIVYPNKNDWSQPEEIDIYYALEACDIFDVTQMRIFLLALFDVKRKKMISHKQFLKIIRFLEQYHFAFNAICSMRPSGLERRYSSYARKLRTCKDNNETKKCIDELIETLKEGLPAEEVFVSNFVNVRYTSDFSKDKKLVQYIIKKYELYNMNTNEVQPLSFTIEHIMPESLKNKECGMIGNLLPLGDKLNSEF
;
A
#
# COMPACT_ATOMS: atom_id res chain seq x y z
N MET A 1 4.87 30.09 -3.48
CA MET A 1 5.80 29.00 -3.85
C MET A 1 6.51 29.38 -5.16
N HIS A 2 7.58 30.17 -5.07
CA HIS A 2 8.51 30.45 -6.18
C HIS A 2 9.92 30.58 -5.60
N ILE A 3 10.33 29.56 -4.84
CA ILE A 3 11.76 29.32 -4.63
C ILE A 3 12.11 28.28 -5.67
N ILE A 4 12.69 28.81 -6.73
CA ILE A 4 13.27 28.11 -7.87
C ILE A 4 14.12 26.95 -7.37
N THR A 5 14.05 25.83 -8.06
CA THR A 5 14.98 24.71 -7.97
C THR A 5 16.39 25.25 -8.21
N LEU A 6 17.14 25.47 -7.12
CA LEU A 6 18.32 26.35 -7.08
C LEU A 6 19.66 25.66 -7.41
N LYS A 7 19.70 24.41 -7.86
CA LYS A 7 20.99 23.75 -8.21
C LYS A 7 21.29 23.64 -9.70
N GLU A 8 20.29 23.61 -10.59
CA GLU A 8 20.51 23.39 -12.04
C GLU A 8 20.39 24.67 -12.91
N ASN A 9 19.92 25.79 -12.33
CA ASN A 9 19.54 26.99 -13.10
C ASN A 9 20.59 28.13 -13.14
N TYR A 10 21.80 27.94 -12.60
CA TYR A 10 22.84 28.98 -12.57
C TYR A 10 23.70 29.06 -13.85
N GLN A 11 23.33 28.37 -14.93
CA GLN A 11 23.98 28.63 -16.21
C GLN A 11 23.55 30.02 -16.72
N GLU A 12 24.51 30.88 -17.03
CA GLU A 12 24.33 32.26 -17.51
C GLU A 12 23.24 32.36 -18.60
N LYS A 13 23.20 31.37 -19.49
CA LYS A 13 22.23 31.22 -20.57
C LYS A 13 20.77 31.16 -20.08
N ASN A 14 20.50 30.47 -18.97
CA ASN A 14 19.15 30.34 -18.41
C ASN A 14 18.71 31.63 -17.72
N ILE A 15 19.63 32.31 -17.03
CA ILE A 15 19.38 33.61 -16.39
C ILE A 15 19.02 34.67 -17.45
N LEU A 16 19.76 34.70 -18.57
CA LEU A 16 19.50 35.63 -19.68
C LEU A 16 18.14 35.35 -20.36
N LEU A 17 17.75 34.08 -20.52
CA LEU A 17 16.44 33.70 -21.05
C LEU A 17 15.30 34.18 -20.15
N GLU A 18 15.43 34.03 -18.83
CA GLU A 18 14.41 34.42 -17.87
C GLU A 18 14.26 35.96 -17.80
N ILE A 19 15.37 36.70 -17.86
CA ILE A 19 15.40 38.16 -17.90
C ILE A 19 14.77 38.68 -19.20
N LYS A 20 15.11 38.08 -20.36
CA LYS A 20 14.49 38.40 -21.65
C LYS A 20 12.98 38.24 -21.60
N LYS A 21 12.51 37.13 -21.03
CA LYS A 21 11.09 36.79 -20.92
C LYS A 21 10.34 37.74 -19.98
N ARG A 22 10.96 38.15 -18.87
CA ARG A 22 10.29 38.94 -17.82
C ARG A 22 10.26 40.44 -18.11
N TYR A 23 11.32 40.98 -18.70
CA TYR A 23 11.44 42.42 -18.97
C TYR A 23 11.21 42.77 -20.44
N SER A 24 11.06 41.78 -21.34
CA SER A 24 10.95 41.99 -22.79
C SER A 24 12.14 42.77 -23.37
N ILE A 25 13.33 42.61 -22.78
CA ILE A 25 14.56 43.31 -23.19
C ILE A 25 15.42 42.38 -24.05
N ASP A 26 16.03 42.91 -25.11
CA ASP A 26 17.04 42.20 -25.87
C ASP A 26 18.35 42.09 -25.07
N VAL A 27 18.53 40.94 -24.42
CA VAL A 27 19.71 40.59 -23.60
C VAL A 27 21.03 40.70 -24.34
N ASN A 28 21.04 40.65 -25.67
CA ASN A 28 22.26 40.84 -26.46
C ASN A 28 22.73 42.31 -26.52
N LYS A 29 21.94 43.26 -26.01
CA LYS A 29 22.25 44.69 -25.95
C LYS A 29 22.48 45.22 -24.52
N LEU A 30 22.34 44.36 -23.51
CA LEU A 30 22.53 44.72 -22.11
C LEU A 30 24.02 44.64 -21.76
N ASP A 31 24.56 45.73 -21.19
CA ASP A 31 25.90 45.69 -20.59
C ASP A 31 25.87 44.80 -19.32
N TYR A 32 27.00 44.16 -19.00
CA TYR A 32 27.15 43.28 -17.85
C TYR A 32 26.78 44.00 -16.53
N ILE A 33 27.09 45.29 -16.44
CA ILE A 33 26.72 46.13 -15.28
C ILE A 33 25.20 46.30 -15.16
N GLU A 34 24.49 46.43 -16.28
CA GLU A 34 23.02 46.56 -16.28
C GLU A 34 22.35 45.24 -15.88
N LEU A 35 22.91 44.10 -16.32
CA LEU A 35 22.47 42.77 -15.89
C LEU A 35 22.58 42.60 -14.37
N LEU A 36 23.71 43.01 -13.78
CA LEU A 36 23.91 42.95 -12.33
C LEU A 36 22.94 43.86 -11.58
N LYS A 37 22.62 45.04 -12.12
CA LYS A 37 21.61 45.95 -11.53
C LYS A 37 20.23 45.30 -11.54
N LEU A 38 19.83 44.64 -12.62
CA LEU A 38 18.55 43.93 -12.71
C LEU A 38 18.45 42.79 -11.68
N ILE A 39 19.51 42.00 -11.52
CA ILE A 39 19.56 40.92 -10.52
C ILE A 39 19.50 41.48 -9.10
N ARG A 40 20.32 42.51 -8.81
CA ARG A 40 20.31 43.23 -7.53
C ARG A 40 18.90 43.73 -7.22
N ASP A 41 18.26 44.39 -8.18
CA ASP A 41 16.94 44.95 -8.00
C ASP A 41 15.91 43.84 -7.75
N GLN A 42 15.97 42.71 -8.44
CA GLN A 42 15.10 41.56 -8.12
C GLN A 42 15.27 41.08 -6.67
N ILE A 43 16.52 40.97 -6.20
CA ILE A 43 16.80 40.55 -4.83
C ILE A 43 16.27 41.59 -3.84
N LEU A 44 16.47 42.88 -4.10
CA LEU A 44 15.99 43.98 -3.26
C LEU A 44 14.46 44.08 -3.20
N HIS A 45 13.76 43.69 -4.28
CA HIS A 45 12.30 43.62 -4.32
C HIS A 45 11.75 42.32 -3.72
N CYS A 46 12.60 41.34 -3.37
CA CYS A 46 12.17 40.10 -2.75
C CYS A 46 11.62 40.38 -1.34
N LYS A 47 10.36 40.02 -1.12
CA LYS A 47 9.72 40.08 0.20
C LYS A 47 9.67 38.67 0.79
N VAL A 48 10.40 38.48 1.88
CA VAL A 48 10.35 37.24 2.66
C VAL A 48 9.29 37.39 3.74
N ILE A 49 8.27 36.54 3.70
CA ILE A 49 7.26 36.46 4.76
C ILE A 49 7.71 35.36 5.71
N TYR A 50 8.06 35.75 6.94
CA TYR A 50 8.41 34.83 8.01
C TYR A 50 7.23 34.71 8.98
N VAL A 51 6.71 33.49 9.14
CA VAL A 51 5.60 33.20 10.05
C VAL A 51 6.09 32.30 11.16
N THR A 52 6.06 32.80 12.39
CA THR A 52 6.35 32.04 13.60
C THR A 52 5.07 31.57 14.27
N VAL A 53 5.04 30.30 14.63
CA VAL A 53 3.94 29.67 15.36
C VAL A 53 4.46 28.96 16.60
N LYS A 54 3.56 28.72 17.56
CA LYS A 54 3.90 28.11 18.84
C LYS A 54 4.02 26.59 18.77
N SER A 55 3.34 25.96 17.81
CA SER A 55 3.33 24.50 17.66
C SER A 55 3.51 24.07 16.21
N PHE A 56 4.02 22.85 16.01
CA PHE A 56 4.09 22.23 14.69
C PHE A 56 2.70 22.00 14.10
N ASP A 57 1.69 21.73 14.92
CA ASP A 57 0.31 21.55 14.46
C ASP A 57 -0.24 22.84 13.84
N ASP A 58 0.05 24.00 14.44
CA ASP A 58 -0.27 25.31 13.86
C ASP A 58 0.52 25.56 12.58
N ALA A 59 1.81 25.18 12.56
CA ALA A 59 2.67 25.32 11.38
C ALA A 59 2.11 24.52 10.20
N TYR A 60 1.73 23.27 10.48
CA TYR A 60 1.18 22.35 9.50
C TYR A 60 -0.20 22.79 9.03
N ALA A 61 -1.06 23.28 9.91
CA ALA A 61 -2.36 23.84 9.54
C ALA A 61 -2.21 25.08 8.64
N ILE A 62 -1.31 26.00 8.97
CA ILE A 62 -1.01 27.16 8.12
C ILE A 62 -0.44 26.69 6.77
N PHE A 63 0.45 25.69 6.78
CA PHE A 63 1.02 25.12 5.57
C PHE A 63 -0.03 24.45 4.67
N GLU A 64 -0.98 23.68 5.22
CA GLU A 64 -2.10 23.11 4.46
C GLU A 64 -2.97 24.22 3.85
N VAL A 65 -3.30 25.27 4.61
CA VAL A 65 -4.10 26.40 4.10
C VAL A 65 -3.36 27.18 3.01
N LEU A 66 -2.04 27.37 3.15
CA LEU A 66 -1.21 28.04 2.15
C LEU A 66 -1.01 27.18 0.89
N ASN A 67 -0.89 25.86 1.03
CA ASN A 67 -0.74 24.93 -0.09
C ASN A 67 -2.05 24.58 -0.80
N ALA A 68 -3.20 24.73 -0.14
CA ALA A 68 -4.52 24.53 -0.77
C ALA A 68 -4.80 25.49 -1.94
N LYS A 69 -4.00 26.56 -2.08
CA LYS A 69 -4.01 27.47 -3.25
C LYS A 69 -3.04 27.04 -4.36
N GLY A 70 -2.30 25.94 -4.18
CA GLY A 70 -1.31 25.36 -5.09
C GLY A 70 -1.43 23.83 -5.17
N LYS A 71 -0.35 23.12 -5.52
CA LYS A 71 -0.33 21.64 -5.51
C LYS A 71 -0.03 21.14 -4.09
N ASP A 72 -0.93 20.37 -3.52
CA ASP A 72 -0.80 19.85 -2.15
C ASP A 72 0.49 19.02 -1.98
N LEU A 73 1.30 19.38 -0.98
CA LEU A 73 2.41 18.55 -0.50
C LEU A 73 1.84 17.50 0.45
N SER A 74 1.97 16.23 0.09
CA SER A 74 1.50 15.13 0.93
C SER A 74 2.36 15.01 2.20
N PRO A 75 1.84 14.42 3.30
CA PRO A 75 2.65 14.08 4.47
C PRO A 75 3.93 13.32 4.11
N THR A 76 3.84 12.42 3.12
CA THR A 76 5.00 11.68 2.59
C THR A 76 6.02 12.57 1.90
N ASP A 77 5.60 13.64 1.21
CA ASP A 77 6.52 14.60 0.61
C ASP A 77 7.25 15.43 1.68
N ILE A 78 6.57 15.79 2.76
CA ILE A 78 7.19 16.52 3.88
C ILE A 78 8.23 15.64 4.57
N ILE A 79 7.90 14.37 4.83
CA ILE A 79 8.83 13.40 5.41
C ILE A 79 10.02 13.17 4.47
N LYS A 80 9.78 13.02 3.16
CA LYS A 80 10.84 12.93 2.15
C LYS A 80 11.80 14.11 2.22
N ASN A 81 11.27 15.33 2.21
CA ASN A 81 12.09 16.54 2.27
C ASN A 81 12.90 16.60 3.56
N SER A 82 12.33 16.16 4.69
CA SER A 82 13.07 16.03 5.95
C SER A 82 14.23 15.04 5.82
N LEU A 83 13.98 13.84 5.26
CA LEU A 83 15.02 12.84 5.03
C LEU A 83 16.15 13.39 4.15
N PHE A 84 15.81 14.02 3.02
CA PHE A 84 16.76 14.54 2.03
C PHE A 84 17.55 15.74 2.56
N SER A 85 17.01 16.47 3.55
CA SER A 85 17.72 17.59 4.17
C SER A 85 18.89 17.17 5.07
N ILE A 86 18.93 15.90 5.50
CA ILE A 86 19.98 15.35 6.36
C ILE A 86 20.81 14.28 5.65
N LEU A 87 20.22 13.52 4.72
CA LEU A 87 20.89 12.53 3.90
C LEU A 87 21.31 13.17 2.56
N ASP A 88 22.26 14.10 2.60
CA ASP A 88 22.72 14.88 1.43
C ASP A 88 24.06 14.40 0.85
N GLU A 89 24.52 13.21 1.24
CA GLU A 89 25.74 12.60 0.72
C GLU A 89 25.60 12.31 -0.78
N THR A 90 26.49 12.91 -1.58
CA THR A 90 26.34 13.01 -3.04
C THR A 90 27.25 12.06 -3.84
N GLU A 91 28.13 11.29 -3.18
CA GLU A 91 29.03 10.35 -3.88
C GLU A 91 29.09 8.95 -3.24
N PRO A 92 29.12 7.86 -4.04
CA PRO A 92 29.11 7.82 -5.51
C PRO A 92 27.69 7.85 -6.12
N VAL A 93 26.64 7.68 -5.31
CA VAL A 93 25.24 7.93 -5.66
C VAL A 93 24.48 8.38 -4.41
N ASP A 94 23.61 9.38 -4.53
CA ASP A 94 22.72 9.80 -3.45
C ASP A 94 21.83 8.62 -3.00
N PHE A 95 22.25 8.00 -1.89
CA PHE A 95 21.59 6.85 -1.28
C PHE A 95 20.13 7.14 -0.98
N ALA A 96 19.79 8.38 -0.58
CA ALA A 96 18.43 8.76 -0.25
C ALA A 96 17.58 8.88 -1.52
N GLU A 97 18.13 9.45 -2.59
CA GLU A 97 17.44 9.54 -3.88
C GLU A 97 17.16 8.16 -4.48
N GLU A 98 18.16 7.27 -4.51
CA GLU A 98 17.98 5.90 -5.01
C GLU A 98 16.97 5.11 -4.19
N SER A 99 17.08 5.18 -2.86
CA SER A 99 16.15 4.49 -1.97
C SER A 99 14.72 4.97 -2.17
N TRP A 100 14.53 6.29 -2.33
CA TRP A 100 13.22 6.85 -2.60
C TRP A 100 12.68 6.47 -3.99
N LYS A 101 13.55 6.40 -5.01
CA LYS A 101 13.19 5.88 -6.35
C LYS A 101 12.72 4.43 -6.27
N LYS A 102 13.40 3.58 -5.50
CA LYS A 102 12.99 2.17 -5.26
C LYS A 102 11.61 2.10 -4.62
N ILE A 103 11.39 2.83 -3.51
CA ILE A 103 10.08 2.89 -2.84
C ILE A 103 9.00 3.33 -3.83
N LYS A 104 9.23 4.44 -4.55
CA LYS A 104 8.25 4.97 -5.50
C LYS A 104 7.92 3.99 -6.62
N SER A 105 8.88 3.22 -7.12
CA SER A 105 8.65 2.21 -8.16
C SER A 105 7.73 1.06 -7.68
N LYS A 106 7.72 0.80 -6.38
CA LYS A 106 6.90 -0.24 -5.72
C LYS A 106 5.57 0.28 -5.19
N THR A 107 5.39 1.60 -5.16
CA THR A 107 4.17 2.24 -4.66
C THR A 107 3.47 3.05 -5.76
N ILE A 108 3.00 2.35 -6.79
CA ILE A 108 2.23 2.90 -7.93
C ILE A 108 0.87 2.19 -8.02
N GLY A 109 -0.17 2.89 -8.47
CA GLY A 109 -1.50 2.31 -8.76
C GLY A 109 -2.33 2.05 -7.50
N LYS A 110 -2.78 0.80 -7.29
CA LYS A 110 -3.53 0.33 -6.10
C LYS A 110 -2.78 0.52 -4.77
N CYS A 111 -1.49 0.81 -4.84
CA CYS A 111 -0.60 1.04 -3.71
C CYS A 111 0.03 2.44 -3.86
N ASP A 112 -0.70 3.51 -3.57
CA ASP A 112 -0.06 4.82 -3.52
C ASP A 112 0.90 4.91 -2.32
N ILE A 113 1.91 5.78 -2.44
CA ILE A 113 2.98 5.92 -1.44
C ILE A 113 2.44 6.36 -0.06
N GLN A 114 1.35 7.12 -0.02
CA GLN A 114 0.79 7.66 1.21
C GLN A 114 0.05 6.55 1.99
N THR A 115 -0.71 5.71 1.27
CA THR A 115 -1.34 4.51 1.85
C THR A 115 -0.29 3.52 2.35
N PHE A 116 0.75 3.22 1.54
CA PHE A 116 1.85 2.37 1.96
C PHE A 116 2.52 2.88 3.23
N TYR A 117 2.94 4.16 3.23
CA TYR A 117 3.62 4.75 4.38
C TYR A 117 2.76 4.68 5.65
N ARG A 118 1.46 4.97 5.53
CA ARG A 118 0.54 4.85 6.67
C ARG A 118 0.48 3.41 7.18
N HIS A 119 0.34 2.43 6.31
CA HIS A 119 0.31 1.02 6.75
C HIS A 119 1.62 0.58 7.39
N TYR A 120 2.76 0.99 6.83
CA TYR A 120 4.08 0.80 7.44
C TYR A 120 4.12 1.40 8.84
N TRP A 121 3.69 2.65 8.99
CA TRP A 121 3.64 3.36 10.27
C TRP A 121 2.78 2.62 11.30
N LEU A 122 1.57 2.23 10.91
CA LEU A 122 0.64 1.46 11.75
C LEU A 122 1.22 0.09 12.15
N SER A 123 2.02 -0.53 11.29
CA SER A 123 2.61 -1.85 11.54
C SER A 123 3.75 -1.82 12.56
N LYS A 124 4.37 -0.65 12.78
CA LYS A 124 5.63 -0.54 13.53
C LYS A 124 5.59 0.47 14.67
N TYR A 125 5.07 1.66 14.45
CA TYR A 125 5.19 2.76 15.40
C TYR A 125 3.92 2.98 16.23
N GLY A 126 2.73 2.91 15.63
CA GLY A 126 1.49 3.09 16.38
C GLY A 126 0.31 3.50 15.52
N TYR A 127 -0.88 3.50 16.13
CA TYR A 127 -2.10 3.95 15.49
C TYR A 127 -2.06 5.45 15.22
N SER A 128 -2.13 5.85 13.96
CA SER A 128 -2.04 7.24 13.53
C SER A 128 -3.01 7.58 12.40
N THR A 129 -3.38 8.85 12.31
CA THR A 129 -4.11 9.40 11.17
C THR A 129 -3.13 10.07 10.21
N VAL A 130 -3.51 10.17 8.94
CA VAL A 130 -2.70 10.80 7.88
C VAL A 130 -2.15 12.17 8.30
N LYS A 131 -2.97 12.99 8.96
CA LYS A 131 -2.62 14.34 9.42
C LYS A 131 -1.55 14.35 10.51
N LYS A 132 -1.46 13.29 11.33
CA LYS A 132 -0.53 13.20 12.46
C LYS A 132 0.80 12.56 12.10
N LEU A 133 0.90 11.91 10.93
CA LEU A 133 2.08 11.15 10.52
C LEU A 133 3.38 11.96 10.55
N VAL A 134 3.35 13.22 10.10
CA VAL A 134 4.56 14.06 10.08
C VAL A 134 5.02 14.40 11.49
N LYS A 135 4.07 14.75 12.38
CA LYS A 135 4.35 15.04 13.78
C LYS A 135 4.93 13.80 14.47
N GLU A 136 4.24 12.67 14.36
CA GLU A 136 4.69 11.42 15.00
C GLU A 136 6.02 10.91 14.43
N PHE A 137 6.31 11.15 13.13
CA PHE A 137 7.62 10.91 12.54
C PHE A 137 8.71 11.72 13.24
N ASN A 138 8.51 13.04 13.35
CA ASN A 138 9.48 13.93 14.01
C ASN A 138 9.65 13.63 15.50
N ASP A 139 8.60 13.17 16.17
CA ASP A 139 8.63 12.83 17.60
C ASP A 139 9.35 11.49 17.87
N LYS A 140 9.28 10.53 16.94
CA LYS A 140 9.81 9.17 17.13
C LYS A 140 11.16 8.91 16.50
N ILE A 141 11.48 9.59 15.40
CA ILE A 141 12.71 9.38 14.65
C ILE A 141 13.57 10.62 14.84
N GLY A 142 14.72 10.43 15.51
CA GLY A 142 15.70 11.47 15.73
C GLY A 142 16.21 12.03 14.40
N LYS A 143 16.35 13.36 14.35
CA LYS A 143 16.79 14.10 13.17
C LYS A 143 18.31 14.01 13.02
N ASN A 144 18.81 12.84 12.66
CA ASN A 144 20.23 12.60 12.43
C ASN A 144 20.45 11.57 11.31
N GLN A 145 21.66 11.57 10.74
CA GLN A 145 22.01 10.74 9.58
C GLN A 145 21.84 9.24 9.86
N SER A 146 22.21 8.77 11.05
CA SER A 146 22.13 7.35 11.42
C SER A 146 20.69 6.85 11.44
N GLU A 147 19.81 7.52 12.19
CA GLU A 147 18.41 7.12 12.31
C GLU A 147 17.65 7.23 10.98
N TYR A 148 17.90 8.29 10.20
CA TYR A 148 17.29 8.46 8.89
C TYR A 148 17.74 7.41 7.89
N THR A 149 19.02 7.02 7.93
CA THR A 149 19.56 5.94 7.10
C THR A 149 18.90 4.61 7.44
N VAL A 150 18.80 4.26 8.73
CA VAL A 150 18.13 3.02 9.17
C VAL A 150 16.66 3.03 8.76
N PHE A 151 15.96 4.13 9.03
CA PHE A 151 14.55 4.29 8.68
C PHE A 151 14.31 4.07 7.18
N LEU A 152 15.15 4.70 6.34
CA LEU A 152 14.98 4.63 4.89
C LEU A 152 15.29 3.22 4.34
N LYS A 153 16.31 2.54 4.87
CA LYS A 153 16.60 1.12 4.52
C LYS A 153 15.41 0.22 4.84
N GLU A 154 14.87 0.33 6.05
CA GLU A 154 13.72 -0.46 6.47
C GLU A 154 12.46 -0.14 5.65
N LEU A 155 12.27 1.13 5.27
CA LEU A 155 11.16 1.56 4.41
C LEU A 155 11.28 0.97 3.00
N VAL A 156 12.50 0.87 2.44
CA VAL A 156 12.75 0.19 1.16
C VAL A 156 12.36 -1.28 1.26
N GLU A 157 12.82 -2.01 2.28
CA GLU A 157 12.46 -3.42 2.46
C GLU A 157 10.95 -3.61 2.61
N ALA A 158 10.30 -2.75 3.41
CA ALA A 158 8.86 -2.81 3.59
C ALA A 158 8.10 -2.52 2.28
N SER A 159 8.63 -1.65 1.41
CA SER A 159 8.00 -1.36 0.11
C SER A 159 8.03 -2.57 -0.83
N GLU A 160 9.08 -3.37 -0.79
CA GLU A 160 9.19 -4.62 -1.56
C GLU A 160 8.18 -5.67 -1.07
N ASP A 161 8.04 -5.84 0.26
CA ASP A 161 7.02 -6.74 0.80
C ASP A 161 5.61 -6.28 0.45
N TYR A 162 5.37 -4.98 0.61
CA TYR A 162 4.05 -4.40 0.39
C TYR A 162 3.62 -4.55 -1.07
N TYR A 163 4.57 -4.41 -2.00
CA TYR A 163 4.32 -4.69 -3.41
C TYR A 163 3.86 -6.13 -3.63
N LYS A 164 4.53 -7.13 -3.04
CA LYS A 164 4.13 -8.55 -3.13
C LYS A 164 2.75 -8.83 -2.51
N ILE A 165 2.42 -8.10 -1.45
CA ILE A 165 1.11 -8.20 -0.77
C ILE A 165 -0.02 -7.60 -1.64
N VAL A 166 0.22 -6.46 -2.29
CA VAL A 166 -0.81 -5.75 -3.08
C VAL A 166 -0.93 -6.25 -4.51
N TYR A 167 0.18 -6.73 -5.08
CA TYR A 167 0.24 -7.28 -6.43
C TYR A 167 0.79 -8.71 -6.37
N PRO A 168 0.00 -9.69 -5.89
CA PRO A 168 0.44 -11.06 -5.81
C PRO A 168 0.81 -11.57 -7.20
N ASN A 169 2.04 -12.07 -7.34
CA ASN A 169 2.51 -12.69 -8.57
C ASN A 169 2.94 -14.13 -8.27
N LYS A 170 2.44 -15.09 -9.05
CA LYS A 170 2.77 -16.51 -8.88
C LYS A 170 4.28 -16.76 -8.94
N ASN A 171 5.02 -15.97 -9.73
CA ASN A 171 6.47 -16.09 -9.89
C ASN A 171 7.25 -15.72 -8.62
N ASP A 172 6.67 -14.94 -7.70
CA ASP A 172 7.28 -14.65 -6.39
C ASP A 172 7.29 -15.88 -5.47
N TRP A 173 6.51 -16.92 -5.80
CA TRP A 173 6.23 -18.10 -4.98
C TRP A 173 6.52 -19.39 -5.77
N SER A 174 7.78 -19.54 -6.18
CA SER A 174 8.21 -20.64 -7.05
C SER A 174 8.21 -22.02 -6.41
N GLN A 175 8.30 -22.09 -5.08
CA GLN A 175 8.29 -23.36 -4.36
C GLN A 175 6.85 -23.88 -4.22
N PRO A 176 6.60 -25.18 -4.46
CA PRO A 176 5.26 -25.75 -4.34
C PRO A 176 4.60 -25.51 -2.97
N GLU A 177 5.38 -25.48 -1.89
CA GLU A 177 4.86 -25.23 -0.53
C GLU A 177 4.44 -23.78 -0.31
N GLU A 178 4.89 -22.86 -1.16
CA GLU A 178 4.61 -21.42 -1.08
C GLU A 178 3.44 -20.97 -1.93
N ILE A 179 2.91 -21.83 -2.81
CA ILE A 179 1.83 -21.47 -3.74
C ILE A 179 0.55 -21.02 -3.00
N ASP A 180 0.32 -21.56 -1.81
CA ASP A 180 -0.83 -21.16 -0.98
C ASP A 180 -0.73 -19.71 -0.49
N ILE A 181 0.49 -19.17 -0.40
CA ILE A 181 0.69 -17.75 -0.09
C ILE A 181 0.15 -16.90 -1.24
N TYR A 182 0.46 -17.28 -2.48
CA TYR A 182 -0.08 -16.61 -3.66
C TYR A 182 -1.62 -16.63 -3.64
N TYR A 183 -2.24 -17.81 -3.46
CA TYR A 183 -3.70 -17.92 -3.46
C TYR A 183 -4.37 -17.15 -2.33
N ALA A 184 -3.80 -17.17 -1.13
CA ALA A 184 -4.32 -16.40 -0.02
C ALA A 184 -4.24 -14.89 -0.26
N LEU A 185 -3.12 -14.38 -0.80
CA LEU A 185 -2.98 -12.96 -1.12
C LEU A 185 -3.88 -12.52 -2.28
N GLU A 186 -4.03 -13.36 -3.31
CA GLU A 186 -4.98 -13.15 -4.42
C GLU A 186 -6.41 -13.05 -3.89
N ALA A 187 -6.81 -13.94 -2.98
CA ALA A 187 -8.12 -13.90 -2.33
C ALA A 187 -8.33 -12.61 -1.51
N CYS A 188 -7.30 -12.12 -0.81
CA CYS A 188 -7.38 -10.85 -0.07
C CYS A 188 -7.64 -9.63 -0.98
N ASP A 189 -7.15 -9.62 -2.23
CA ASP A 189 -7.50 -8.58 -3.21
C ASP A 189 -8.96 -8.71 -3.68
N ILE A 190 -9.47 -9.94 -3.82
CA ILE A 190 -10.89 -10.20 -4.16
C ILE A 190 -11.83 -9.70 -3.05
N PHE A 191 -11.44 -9.89 -1.78
CA PHE A 191 -12.26 -9.52 -0.62
C PHE A 191 -12.15 -8.03 -0.23
N ASP A 192 -11.31 -7.25 -0.93
CA ASP A 192 -11.03 -5.84 -0.68
C ASP A 192 -10.59 -5.54 0.77
N VAL A 193 -9.74 -6.40 1.33
CA VAL A 193 -9.29 -6.31 2.73
C VAL A 193 -7.98 -5.53 2.82
N THR A 194 -8.09 -4.20 2.84
CA THR A 194 -6.93 -3.31 2.90
C THR A 194 -6.23 -3.29 4.26
N GLN A 195 -6.97 -3.46 5.36
CA GLN A 195 -6.43 -3.32 6.73
C GLN A 195 -5.51 -4.49 7.13
N MET A 196 -5.72 -5.68 6.55
CA MET A 196 -4.87 -6.86 6.78
C MET A 196 -3.42 -6.61 6.36
N ARG A 197 -3.19 -5.73 5.38
CA ARG A 197 -1.86 -5.38 4.87
C ARG A 197 -0.93 -4.83 5.96
N ILE A 198 -1.49 -4.19 7.00
CA ILE A 198 -0.74 -3.70 8.17
C ILE A 198 -0.08 -4.85 8.93
N PHE A 199 -0.83 -5.93 9.18
CA PHE A 199 -0.30 -7.11 9.86
C PHE A 199 0.64 -7.91 8.97
N LEU A 200 0.30 -8.06 7.68
CA LEU A 200 1.16 -8.76 6.72
C LEU A 200 2.54 -8.10 6.59
N LEU A 201 2.64 -6.76 6.65
CA LEU A 201 3.93 -6.06 6.69
C LEU A 201 4.82 -6.49 7.85
N ALA A 202 4.25 -6.63 9.06
CA ALA A 202 5.00 -7.12 10.21
C ALA A 202 5.32 -8.61 10.09
N LEU A 203 4.41 -9.40 9.53
CA LEU A 203 4.59 -10.83 9.33
C LEU A 203 5.74 -11.14 8.34
N PHE A 204 5.81 -10.39 7.23
CA PHE A 204 6.87 -10.54 6.24
C PHE A 204 8.23 -10.09 6.80
N ASP A 205 8.27 -9.00 7.58
CA ASP A 205 9.48 -8.56 8.30
C ASP A 205 10.02 -9.64 9.24
N VAL A 206 9.13 -10.25 10.04
CA VAL A 206 9.49 -11.37 10.95
C VAL A 206 9.92 -12.62 10.18
N LYS A 207 9.33 -12.91 9.00
CA LYS A 207 9.80 -13.97 8.09
C LYS A 207 11.21 -13.69 7.58
N ARG A 208 11.52 -12.48 7.11
CA ARG A 208 12.88 -12.10 6.67
C ARG A 208 13.90 -12.23 7.79
N LYS A 209 13.52 -11.82 9.00
CA LYS A 209 14.36 -11.94 10.20
C LYS A 209 14.48 -13.37 10.73
N LYS A 210 13.85 -14.37 10.08
CA LYS A 210 13.84 -15.79 10.48
C LYS A 210 13.30 -16.04 11.89
N MET A 211 12.37 -15.19 12.32
CA MET A 211 11.74 -15.21 13.65
C MET A 211 10.43 -16.01 13.69
N ILE A 212 10.04 -16.59 12.54
CA ILE A 212 8.87 -17.45 12.38
C ILE A 212 9.24 -18.67 11.53
N SER A 213 8.73 -19.84 11.91
CA SER A 213 8.86 -21.04 11.07
C SER A 213 7.97 -20.95 9.83
N HIS A 214 8.41 -21.57 8.73
CA HIS A 214 7.63 -21.61 7.48
C HIS A 214 6.21 -22.16 7.69
N LYS A 215 6.07 -23.23 8.47
CA LYS A 215 4.78 -23.84 8.82
C LYS A 215 3.83 -22.87 9.54
N GLN A 216 4.35 -22.08 10.48
CA GLN A 216 3.54 -21.08 11.19
C GLN A 216 3.15 -19.91 10.29
N PHE A 217 4.07 -19.46 9.43
CA PHE A 217 3.80 -18.42 8.44
C PHE A 217 2.65 -18.81 7.50
N LEU A 218 2.68 -20.03 6.96
CA LEU A 218 1.58 -20.56 6.16
C LEU A 218 0.28 -20.68 6.95
N LYS A 219 0.34 -21.18 8.19
CA LYS A 219 -0.85 -21.34 9.06
C LYS A 219 -1.60 -20.02 9.23
N ILE A 220 -0.91 -18.93 9.56
CA ILE A 220 -1.56 -17.63 9.77
C ILE A 220 -2.09 -17.04 8.46
N ILE A 221 -1.37 -17.16 7.35
CA ILE A 221 -1.84 -16.65 6.05
C ILE A 221 -3.12 -17.35 5.60
N ARG A 222 -3.16 -18.69 5.68
CA ARG A 222 -4.37 -19.47 5.37
C ARG A 222 -5.52 -19.12 6.30
N PHE A 223 -5.25 -18.93 7.59
CA PHE A 223 -6.28 -18.50 8.54
C PHE A 223 -6.85 -17.13 8.19
N LEU A 224 -6.00 -16.15 7.86
CA LEU A 224 -6.45 -14.79 7.54
C LEU A 224 -7.30 -14.78 6.25
N GLU A 225 -6.92 -15.56 5.23
CA GLU A 225 -7.74 -15.79 4.04
C GLU A 225 -9.14 -16.32 4.43
N GLN A 226 -9.20 -17.41 5.20
CA GLN A 226 -10.46 -18.04 5.61
C GLN A 226 -11.33 -17.12 6.46
N TYR A 227 -10.70 -16.42 7.41
CA TYR A 227 -11.37 -15.44 8.26
C TYR A 227 -12.02 -14.34 7.40
N HIS A 228 -11.28 -13.78 6.46
CA HIS A 228 -11.77 -12.70 5.61
C HIS A 228 -12.77 -13.16 4.54
N PHE A 229 -12.69 -14.40 4.10
CA PHE A 229 -13.73 -15.01 3.29
C PHE A 229 -15.08 -15.01 4.04
N ALA A 230 -15.12 -15.52 5.27
CA ALA A 230 -16.35 -15.54 6.06
C ALA A 230 -16.79 -14.14 6.50
N PHE A 231 -15.89 -13.36 7.10
CA PHE A 231 -16.20 -12.08 7.73
C PHE A 231 -16.50 -10.97 6.71
N ASN A 232 -15.66 -10.81 5.67
CA ASN A 232 -15.80 -9.75 4.69
C ASN A 232 -16.59 -10.21 3.47
N ALA A 233 -16.14 -11.27 2.80
CA ALA A 233 -16.66 -11.61 1.47
C ALA A 233 -18.10 -12.14 1.51
N ILE A 234 -18.42 -13.00 2.48
CA ILE A 234 -19.75 -13.60 2.62
C ILE A 234 -20.64 -12.75 3.52
N CYS A 235 -20.22 -12.47 4.75
CA CYS A 235 -21.10 -11.81 5.72
C CYS A 235 -21.07 -10.27 5.68
N SER A 236 -20.21 -9.66 4.86
CA SER A 236 -20.10 -8.19 4.72
C SER A 236 -20.02 -7.45 6.06
N MET A 237 -19.38 -8.06 7.07
CA MET A 237 -19.32 -7.50 8.41
C MET A 237 -18.46 -6.24 8.41
N ARG A 238 -18.87 -5.25 9.20
CA ARG A 238 -18.11 -4.00 9.31
C ARG A 238 -16.81 -4.28 10.06
N PRO A 239 -15.63 -3.94 9.51
CA PRO A 239 -14.34 -4.16 10.15
C PRO A 239 -14.05 -3.14 11.26
N SER A 240 -15.05 -2.79 12.08
CA SER A 240 -14.88 -1.80 13.15
C SER A 240 -13.82 -2.26 14.13
N GLY A 241 -12.75 -1.48 14.28
CA GLY A 241 -11.63 -1.78 15.16
C GLY A 241 -10.62 -2.80 14.61
N LEU A 242 -10.86 -3.39 13.43
CA LEU A 242 -9.96 -4.39 12.84
C LEU A 242 -8.59 -3.79 12.49
N GLU A 243 -8.56 -2.57 11.97
CA GLU A 243 -7.32 -1.83 11.71
C GLU A 243 -6.50 -1.63 13.00
N ARG A 244 -7.16 -1.23 14.09
CA ARG A 244 -6.53 -1.02 15.39
C ARG A 244 -6.00 -2.34 15.95
N ARG A 245 -6.75 -3.43 15.79
CA ARG A 245 -6.34 -4.78 16.20
C ARG A 245 -5.11 -5.21 15.41
N TYR A 246 -5.13 -5.13 14.08
CA TYR A 246 -3.98 -5.47 13.24
C TYR A 246 -2.76 -4.61 13.55
N SER A 247 -2.92 -3.30 13.74
CA SER A 247 -1.81 -2.41 14.15
C SER A 247 -1.25 -2.79 15.53
N SER A 248 -2.09 -3.21 16.48
CA SER A 248 -1.63 -3.66 17.80
C SER A 248 -0.82 -4.94 17.71
N TYR A 249 -1.35 -5.97 17.04
CA TYR A 249 -0.67 -7.26 16.88
C TYR A 249 0.56 -7.16 15.99
N ALA A 250 0.55 -6.31 14.96
CA ALA A 250 1.72 -6.07 14.11
C ALA A 250 2.91 -5.54 14.93
N ARG A 251 2.64 -4.58 15.83
CA ARG A 251 3.68 -4.04 16.73
C ARG A 251 4.13 -5.07 17.74
N LYS A 252 3.21 -5.81 18.37
CA LYS A 252 3.54 -6.91 19.28
C LYS A 252 4.44 -7.95 18.60
N LEU A 253 4.09 -8.34 17.37
CA LEU A 253 4.83 -9.30 16.56
C LEU A 253 6.27 -8.84 16.27
N ARG A 254 6.48 -7.56 15.93
CA ARG A 254 7.81 -6.99 15.69
C ARG A 254 8.70 -6.91 16.94
N THR A 255 8.11 -6.98 18.14
CA THR A 255 8.85 -6.95 19.42
C THR A 255 9.21 -8.35 19.94
N CYS A 256 8.73 -9.41 19.31
CA CYS A 256 9.03 -10.78 19.69
C CYS A 256 10.53 -11.08 19.51
N LYS A 257 11.12 -11.80 20.48
CA LYS A 257 12.55 -12.11 20.53
C LYS A 257 12.92 -13.48 19.99
N ASP A 258 11.96 -14.38 19.84
CA ASP A 258 12.18 -15.71 19.32
C ASP A 258 10.93 -16.29 18.61
N ASN A 259 11.08 -17.50 18.07
CA ASN A 259 10.01 -18.25 17.40
C ASN A 259 8.84 -18.60 18.33
N ASN A 260 9.07 -18.79 19.64
CA ASN A 260 8.03 -19.17 20.59
C ASN A 260 7.15 -17.96 20.95
N GLU A 261 7.74 -16.80 21.20
CA GLU A 261 7.00 -15.55 21.42
C GLU A 261 6.19 -15.18 20.17
N THR A 262 6.81 -15.30 18.99
CA THR A 262 6.14 -15.07 17.70
C THR A 262 4.94 -15.99 17.52
N LYS A 263 5.10 -17.29 17.79
CA LYS A 263 4.00 -18.26 17.76
C LYS A 263 2.86 -17.87 18.70
N LYS A 264 3.17 -17.53 19.96
CA LYS A 264 2.16 -17.12 20.94
C LYS A 264 1.39 -15.88 20.48
N CYS A 265 2.10 -14.88 19.96
CA CYS A 265 1.48 -13.66 19.44
C CYS A 265 0.52 -13.96 18.28
N ILE A 266 0.90 -14.88 17.38
CA ILE A 266 0.06 -15.29 16.25
C ILE A 266 -1.15 -16.09 16.72
N ASP A 267 -0.96 -17.06 17.62
CA ASP A 267 -2.06 -17.88 18.14
C ASP A 267 -3.08 -17.00 18.91
N GLU A 268 -2.62 -16.01 19.69
CA GLU A 268 -3.51 -15.03 20.32
C GLU A 268 -4.32 -14.19 19.31
N LEU A 269 -3.69 -13.74 18.21
CA LEU A 269 -4.40 -13.03 17.15
C LEU A 269 -5.48 -13.90 16.52
N ILE A 270 -5.16 -15.17 16.25
CA ILE A 270 -6.10 -16.15 15.69
C ILE A 270 -7.32 -16.28 16.60
N GLU A 271 -7.12 -16.49 17.91
CA GLU A 271 -8.23 -16.64 18.85
C GLU A 271 -9.07 -15.35 18.94
N THR A 272 -8.43 -14.18 19.00
CA THR A 272 -9.16 -12.89 19.02
C THR A 272 -9.96 -12.63 17.74
N LEU A 273 -9.47 -13.10 16.58
CA LEU A 273 -10.22 -12.98 15.33
C LEU A 273 -11.38 -13.98 15.26
N LYS A 274 -11.19 -15.21 15.77
CA LYS A 274 -12.26 -16.21 15.85
C LYS A 274 -13.45 -15.74 16.67
N GLU A 275 -13.22 -15.03 17.79
CA GLU A 275 -14.28 -14.43 18.60
C GLU A 275 -15.18 -13.45 17.82
N GLY A 276 -14.63 -12.85 16.75
CA GLY A 276 -15.37 -11.93 15.89
C GLY A 276 -16.04 -12.59 14.68
N LEU A 277 -15.94 -13.91 14.51
CA LEU A 277 -16.58 -14.60 13.40
C LEU A 277 -18.11 -14.57 13.52
N PRO A 278 -18.84 -14.49 12.40
CA PRO A 278 -20.29 -14.65 12.40
C PRO A 278 -20.68 -16.07 12.81
N ALA A 279 -21.86 -16.21 13.40
CA ALA A 279 -22.45 -17.53 13.66
C ALA A 279 -22.66 -18.30 12.34
N GLU A 280 -22.61 -19.63 12.40
CA GLU A 280 -22.68 -20.50 11.22
C GLU A 280 -23.98 -20.26 10.43
N GLU A 281 -25.10 -20.06 11.11
CA GLU A 281 -26.39 -19.81 10.49
C GLU A 281 -26.41 -18.49 9.69
N VAL A 282 -25.69 -17.47 10.19
CA VAL A 282 -25.52 -16.19 9.50
C VAL A 282 -24.63 -16.37 8.27
N PHE A 283 -23.57 -17.17 8.38
CA PHE A 283 -22.73 -17.50 7.23
C PHE A 283 -23.53 -18.24 6.16
N VAL A 284 -24.23 -19.32 6.52
CA VAL A 284 -25.00 -20.14 5.57
C VAL A 284 -26.08 -19.32 4.87
N SER A 285 -26.85 -18.52 5.62
CA SER A 285 -27.89 -17.67 5.05
C SER A 285 -27.35 -16.64 4.05
N ASN A 286 -26.17 -16.06 4.29
CA ASN A 286 -25.52 -15.16 3.34
C ASN A 286 -24.89 -15.90 2.16
N PHE A 287 -24.27 -17.05 2.41
CA PHE A 287 -23.58 -17.85 1.40
C PHE A 287 -24.53 -18.33 0.29
N VAL A 288 -25.75 -18.76 0.65
CA VAL A 288 -26.79 -19.18 -0.32
C VAL A 288 -27.19 -18.06 -1.29
N ASN A 289 -26.99 -16.79 -0.91
CA ASN A 289 -27.32 -15.64 -1.74
C ASN A 289 -26.21 -15.25 -2.72
N VAL A 290 -25.02 -15.87 -2.64
CA VAL A 290 -23.93 -15.63 -3.59
C VAL A 290 -24.36 -16.12 -4.97
N ARG A 291 -24.26 -15.24 -5.97
CA ARG A 291 -24.75 -15.52 -7.31
C ARG A 291 -23.96 -14.79 -8.39
N TYR A 292 -24.00 -15.31 -9.60
CA TYR A 292 -23.40 -14.68 -10.78
C TYR A 292 -24.29 -14.85 -12.02
N THR A 293 -24.62 -13.74 -12.65
CA THR A 293 -25.30 -13.67 -13.95
C THR A 293 -24.71 -12.52 -14.77
N SER A 294 -25.02 -12.42 -16.05
CA SER A 294 -24.61 -11.28 -16.88
C SER A 294 -25.11 -9.93 -16.31
N ASP A 295 -26.35 -9.91 -15.80
CA ASP A 295 -26.96 -8.76 -15.13
C ASP A 295 -26.42 -8.51 -13.70
N PHE A 296 -25.78 -9.51 -13.07
CA PHE A 296 -25.24 -9.45 -11.72
C PHE A 296 -23.79 -9.98 -11.69
N SER A 297 -22.87 -9.16 -12.20
CA SER A 297 -21.47 -9.52 -12.41
C SER A 297 -20.54 -9.17 -11.23
N LYS A 298 -21.05 -8.49 -10.20
CA LYS A 298 -20.27 -8.02 -9.03
C LYS A 298 -19.52 -9.16 -8.33
N ASP A 299 -20.19 -10.29 -8.15
CA ASP A 299 -19.64 -11.41 -7.37
C ASP A 299 -18.85 -12.41 -8.22
N LYS A 300 -18.63 -12.12 -9.52
CA LYS A 300 -17.93 -13.03 -10.45
C LYS A 300 -16.63 -13.58 -9.88
N LYS A 301 -15.76 -12.69 -9.36
CA LYS A 301 -14.46 -13.08 -8.79
C LYS A 301 -14.61 -13.90 -7.51
N LEU A 302 -15.61 -13.59 -6.70
CA LEU A 302 -15.92 -14.33 -5.48
C LEU A 302 -16.39 -15.75 -5.82
N VAL A 303 -17.27 -15.89 -6.82
CA VAL A 303 -17.72 -17.20 -7.32
C VAL A 303 -16.54 -18.00 -7.88
N GLN A 304 -15.68 -17.40 -8.71
CA GLN A 304 -14.48 -18.06 -9.21
C GLN A 304 -13.57 -18.54 -8.06
N TYR A 305 -13.40 -17.71 -7.03
CA TYR A 305 -12.66 -18.09 -5.81
C TYR A 305 -13.32 -19.29 -5.12
N ILE A 306 -14.64 -19.28 -4.91
CA ILE A 306 -15.38 -20.35 -4.23
C ILE A 306 -15.24 -21.67 -5.00
N ILE A 307 -15.49 -21.66 -6.31
CA ILE A 307 -15.37 -22.85 -7.16
C ILE A 307 -13.93 -23.38 -7.10
N LYS A 308 -12.93 -22.51 -7.32
CA LYS A 308 -11.52 -22.88 -7.24
C LYS A 308 -11.16 -23.49 -5.88
N LYS A 309 -11.64 -22.90 -4.77
CA LYS A 309 -11.36 -23.41 -3.42
C LYS A 309 -12.03 -24.76 -3.16
N TYR A 310 -13.25 -24.95 -3.66
CA TYR A 310 -14.00 -26.20 -3.55
C TYR A 310 -13.35 -27.32 -4.37
N GLU A 311 -12.95 -27.05 -5.61
CA GLU A 311 -12.20 -27.99 -6.45
C GLU A 311 -10.89 -28.40 -5.78
N LEU A 312 -10.10 -27.44 -5.28
CA LEU A 312 -8.85 -27.73 -4.57
C LEU A 312 -9.05 -28.54 -3.29
N TYR A 313 -10.20 -28.39 -2.62
CA TYR A 313 -10.52 -29.19 -1.45
C TYR A 313 -10.85 -30.65 -1.81
N ASN A 314 -11.53 -30.87 -2.94
CA ASN A 314 -11.88 -32.20 -3.43
C ASN A 314 -10.73 -32.90 -4.16
N MET A 315 -9.75 -32.13 -4.64
CA MET A 315 -8.52 -32.66 -5.23
C MET A 315 -7.67 -33.35 -4.17
N ASN A 316 -7.38 -34.64 -4.38
CA ASN A 316 -6.46 -35.39 -3.51
C ASN A 316 -4.99 -34.98 -3.70
N THR A 317 -4.64 -34.43 -4.87
CA THR A 317 -3.29 -33.96 -5.20
C THR A 317 -3.34 -32.58 -5.87
N ASN A 318 -2.25 -31.82 -5.75
CA ASN A 318 -2.11 -30.49 -6.38
C ASN A 318 -1.33 -30.55 -7.70
N GLU A 319 -1.28 -31.72 -8.35
CA GLU A 319 -0.45 -31.98 -9.54
C GLU A 319 -0.97 -31.28 -10.80
N VAL A 320 -2.30 -31.13 -10.91
CA VAL A 320 -2.95 -30.52 -12.06
C VAL A 320 -3.90 -29.42 -11.59
N GLN A 321 -3.68 -28.21 -12.09
CA GLN A 321 -4.56 -27.07 -11.84
C GLN A 321 -4.91 -26.40 -13.17
N PRO A 322 -6.19 -26.04 -13.41
CA PRO A 322 -6.57 -25.26 -14.58
C PRO A 322 -5.80 -23.93 -14.63
N LEU A 323 -5.23 -23.60 -15.79
CA LEU A 323 -4.53 -22.32 -15.99
C LEU A 323 -5.50 -21.14 -15.88
N SER A 324 -6.68 -21.28 -16.48
CA SER A 324 -7.78 -20.32 -16.43
C SER A 324 -9.11 -21.04 -16.66
N PHE A 325 -10.20 -20.46 -16.17
CA PHE A 325 -11.56 -20.91 -16.47
C PHE A 325 -12.55 -19.75 -16.42
N THR A 326 -13.60 -19.86 -17.24
CA THR A 326 -14.84 -19.08 -17.17
C THR A 326 -15.90 -19.80 -16.33
N ILE A 327 -16.96 -19.08 -15.98
CA ILE A 327 -18.12 -19.65 -15.31
C ILE A 327 -19.18 -19.89 -16.38
N GLU A 328 -19.68 -21.11 -16.45
CA GLU A 328 -20.82 -21.48 -17.30
C GLU A 328 -22.04 -21.88 -16.45
N HIS A 329 -23.23 -21.64 -16.99
CA HIS A 329 -24.51 -21.91 -16.32
C HIS A 329 -25.14 -23.22 -16.83
N ILE A 330 -25.39 -24.20 -15.96
CA ILE A 330 -26.04 -25.47 -16.33
C ILE A 330 -27.45 -25.20 -16.89
N MET A 331 -28.25 -24.46 -16.13
CA MET A 331 -29.50 -23.88 -16.58
C MET A 331 -29.23 -22.52 -17.24
N PRO A 332 -29.59 -22.33 -18.52
CA PRO A 332 -29.29 -21.11 -19.26
C PRO A 332 -29.89 -19.84 -18.62
N GLU A 333 -29.10 -18.76 -18.61
CA GLU A 333 -29.53 -17.45 -18.10
C GLU A 333 -30.73 -16.88 -18.89
N SER A 334 -30.87 -17.25 -20.16
CA SER A 334 -31.97 -16.85 -21.04
C SER A 334 -33.36 -17.22 -20.52
N LEU A 335 -33.45 -18.21 -19.62
CA LEU A 335 -34.69 -18.62 -18.95
C LEU A 335 -35.14 -17.63 -17.86
N LYS A 336 -34.30 -16.66 -17.48
CA LYS A 336 -34.59 -15.60 -16.48
C LYS A 336 -35.07 -16.13 -15.12
N ASN A 337 -34.71 -17.36 -14.76
CA ASN A 337 -34.97 -17.91 -13.43
C ASN A 337 -33.95 -17.35 -12.43
N LYS A 338 -34.37 -16.92 -11.24
CA LYS A 338 -33.47 -16.45 -10.18
C LYS A 338 -32.43 -17.49 -9.77
N GLU A 339 -32.77 -18.77 -9.88
CA GLU A 339 -31.89 -19.89 -9.53
C GLU A 339 -30.72 -20.06 -10.51
N CYS A 340 -30.79 -19.49 -11.73
CA CYS A 340 -29.73 -19.65 -12.72
C CYS A 340 -28.40 -19.11 -12.20
N GLY A 341 -28.42 -18.02 -11.42
CA GLY A 341 -27.19 -17.42 -10.90
C GLY A 341 -26.63 -18.11 -9.66
N MET A 342 -27.34 -19.05 -9.03
CA MET A 342 -26.91 -19.65 -7.76
C MET A 342 -25.73 -20.61 -7.98
N ILE A 343 -24.83 -20.71 -6.99
CA ILE A 343 -23.59 -21.51 -7.08
C ILE A 343 -23.83 -22.94 -7.58
N GLY A 344 -24.92 -23.60 -7.15
CA GLY A 344 -25.23 -24.97 -7.59
C GLY A 344 -25.53 -25.13 -9.09
N ASN A 345 -25.78 -24.03 -9.80
CA ASN A 345 -26.01 -24.00 -11.24
C ASN A 345 -24.75 -23.57 -12.03
N LEU A 346 -23.63 -23.31 -11.36
CA LEU A 346 -22.42 -22.78 -11.98
C LEU A 346 -21.34 -23.85 -12.08
N LEU A 347 -20.68 -23.94 -13.23
CA LEU A 347 -19.54 -24.83 -13.45
C LEU A 347 -18.33 -24.08 -14.00
N PRO A 348 -17.09 -24.49 -13.66
CA PRO A 348 -15.91 -24.00 -14.34
C PRO A 348 -15.83 -24.60 -15.76
N LEU A 349 -15.73 -23.76 -16.78
CA LEU A 349 -15.55 -24.19 -18.17
C LEU A 349 -14.45 -23.37 -18.85
N GLY A 350 -13.65 -24.00 -19.72
CA GLY A 350 -12.61 -23.31 -20.46
C GLY A 350 -13.17 -22.32 -21.47
N ASP A 351 -12.57 -21.13 -21.58
CA ASP A 351 -13.07 -19.99 -22.35
C ASP A 351 -13.45 -20.35 -23.80
N LYS A 352 -12.65 -21.19 -24.46
CA LYS A 352 -12.92 -21.61 -25.84
C LYS A 352 -14.26 -22.35 -25.94
N LEU A 353 -14.45 -23.37 -25.11
CA LEU A 353 -15.69 -24.15 -25.07
C LEU A 353 -16.87 -23.27 -24.67
N ASN A 354 -16.65 -22.34 -23.73
CA ASN A 354 -17.70 -21.45 -23.26
C ASN A 354 -18.15 -20.40 -24.29
N SER A 355 -17.37 -20.19 -25.35
CA SER A 355 -17.70 -19.25 -26.43
C SER A 355 -18.36 -19.92 -27.64
N GLU A 356 -18.45 -21.25 -27.63
CA GLU A 356 -19.09 -22.05 -28.69
C GLU A 356 -20.59 -22.27 -28.44
N PHE A 357 -21.10 -21.90 -27.25
CA PHE A 357 -22.50 -21.91 -26.85
C PHE A 357 -22.97 -20.47 -26.59
#